data_AF-A0A7X6SZ27-F1
#
_entry.id   AF-A0A7X6SZ27-F1
#
_cell.length_a   1.000
_cell.length_b   1.000
_cell.length_c   1.000
_cell.angle_alpha   90.00
_cell.angle_beta   90.00
_cell.angle_gamma   90.00
#
_symmetry.space_group_name_H-M   'P 1'
#
loop_
_entity.id
_entity.type
_entity.pdbx_description
1 polymer ?
#
loop_
_entity_poly.entity_id
_entity_poly.type
_entity_poly.pdbx_seq_one_letter_code
_entity_poly.pdbx_strand_id
1 'polypeptide(L)'
;IQMEISGHKDEIAKVSSRIRFYEEKIEETPKREQELISITRDYNNLNAQFNSIMDRKLAADMSVSLERKQQGEQFRVIDPAQVPLKPVKPDAQKLLVMIIGLGLGLGCGIAYLVEMLDTSYRSPEDAEKELGFPVMVCLPYLFTEQELKARKKRRITTAFAMATGYCAAFVAVVILIKGFNETIEFIREIITKIGIA
;
A
#
# COMPACT_ATOMS: atom_id res chain seq x y z
N ILE A 1 79.68 69.08 -53.92
CA ILE A 1 79.54 67.80 -54.68
C ILE A 1 79.66 66.55 -53.78
N GLN A 2 80.84 66.10 -53.30
CA GLN A 2 80.88 64.84 -52.49
C GLN A 2 80.14 64.91 -51.13
N MET A 3 80.19 66.05 -50.42
CA MET A 3 79.44 66.24 -49.16
C MET A 3 77.91 66.31 -49.35
N GLU A 4 77.43 66.83 -50.49
CA GLU A 4 75.99 66.86 -50.79
C GLU A 4 75.47 65.46 -51.11
N ILE A 5 76.27 64.65 -51.81
CA ILE A 5 75.91 63.26 -52.13
C ILE A 5 75.87 62.39 -50.86
N SER A 6 76.77 62.61 -49.88
CA SER A 6 76.71 61.89 -48.60
C SER A 6 75.50 62.31 -47.76
N GLY A 7 75.20 63.62 -47.69
CA GLY A 7 74.03 64.12 -46.98
C GLY A 7 72.71 63.57 -47.52
N HIS A 8 72.54 63.54 -48.85
CA HIS A 8 71.37 62.93 -49.48
C HIS A 8 71.30 61.41 -49.27
N LYS A 9 72.44 60.71 -49.20
CA LYS A 9 72.45 59.27 -48.85
C LYS A 9 71.97 59.01 -47.43
N ASP A 10 72.39 59.81 -46.46
CA ASP A 10 71.94 59.70 -45.08
C ASP A 10 70.45 60.03 -44.94
N GLU A 11 69.97 61.00 -45.72
CA GLU A 11 68.56 61.36 -45.80
C GLU A 11 67.71 60.21 -46.37
N ILE A 12 68.19 59.56 -47.44
CA ILE A 12 67.57 58.35 -48.00
C ILE A 12 67.56 57.20 -46.98
N ALA A 13 68.63 57.00 -46.23
CA ALA A 13 68.69 56.00 -45.16
C ALA A 13 67.70 56.30 -44.00
N LYS A 14 67.55 57.58 -43.65
CA LYS A 14 66.56 58.02 -42.65
C LYS A 14 65.12 57.86 -43.14
N VAL A 15 64.85 58.19 -44.40
CA VAL A 15 63.50 58.06 -44.98
C VAL A 15 63.12 56.59 -45.15
N SER A 16 64.04 55.74 -45.63
CA SER A 16 63.81 54.30 -45.76
C SER A 16 63.58 53.60 -44.41
N SER A 17 64.30 53.99 -43.36
CA SER A 17 64.05 53.44 -42.01
C SER A 17 62.69 53.87 -41.46
N ARG A 18 62.24 55.12 -41.71
CA ARG A 18 60.88 55.57 -41.38
C ARG A 18 59.82 54.79 -42.16
N ILE A 19 60.02 54.53 -43.44
CA ILE A 19 59.10 53.74 -44.27
C ILE A 19 58.94 52.34 -43.68
N ARG A 20 60.03 51.64 -43.36
CA ARG A 20 59.96 50.32 -42.69
C ARG A 20 59.20 50.35 -41.37
N PHE A 21 59.44 51.37 -40.54
CA PHE A 21 58.74 51.51 -39.25
C PHE A 21 57.22 51.73 -39.43
N TYR A 22 56.81 52.48 -40.46
CA TYR A 22 55.39 52.66 -40.77
C TYR A 22 54.78 51.44 -41.45
N GLU A 23 55.50 50.74 -42.33
CA GLU A 23 55.06 49.46 -42.91
C GLU A 23 54.81 48.40 -41.82
N GLU A 24 55.73 48.26 -40.85
CA GLU A 24 55.56 47.36 -39.71
C GLU A 24 54.34 47.73 -38.84
N LYS A 25 54.12 49.02 -38.59
CA LYS A 25 52.92 49.49 -37.88
C LYS A 25 51.63 49.24 -38.66
N ILE A 26 51.66 49.37 -39.99
CA ILE A 26 50.51 49.10 -40.85
C ILE A 26 50.19 47.60 -40.83
N GLU A 27 51.20 46.73 -40.77
CA GLU A 27 51.00 45.28 -40.62
C GLU A 27 50.48 44.86 -39.23
N GLU A 28 50.81 45.60 -38.16
CA GLU A 28 50.25 45.37 -36.82
C GLU A 28 48.82 45.88 -36.63
N THR A 29 48.42 46.90 -37.38
CA THR A 29 47.09 47.53 -37.29
C THR A 29 45.93 46.54 -37.50
N PRO A 30 45.90 45.69 -38.55
CA PRO A 30 44.81 44.74 -38.76
C PRO A 30 44.74 43.67 -37.66
N LYS A 31 45.86 43.31 -37.01
CA LYS A 31 45.86 42.38 -35.87
C LYS A 31 45.14 42.98 -34.66
N ARG A 32 45.40 44.25 -34.35
CA ARG A 32 44.70 44.97 -33.26
C ARG A 32 43.21 45.16 -33.57
N GLU A 33 42.87 45.46 -34.83
CA GLU A 33 41.47 45.56 -35.25
C GLU A 33 40.74 44.21 -35.10
N GLN A 34 41.39 43.11 -35.51
CA GLN A 34 40.83 41.77 -35.35
C GLN A 34 40.64 41.38 -33.87
N GLU A 35 41.60 41.73 -33.01
CA GLU A 35 41.51 41.53 -31.56
C GLU A 35 40.34 42.32 -30.98
N LEU A 36 40.19 43.61 -31.32
CA LEU A 36 39.05 44.43 -30.89
C LEU A 36 37.71 43.86 -31.34
N ILE A 37 37.63 43.35 -32.58
CA ILE A 37 36.42 42.71 -33.10
C ILE A 37 36.09 41.46 -32.27
N SER A 38 37.08 40.62 -31.96
CA SER A 38 36.86 39.43 -31.12
C SER A 38 36.37 39.80 -29.73
N ILE A 39 37.03 40.75 -29.06
CA ILE A 39 36.65 41.21 -27.72
C ILE A 39 35.23 41.80 -27.73
N THR A 40 34.89 42.60 -28.73
CA THR A 40 33.56 43.22 -28.86
C THR A 40 32.48 42.16 -29.08
N ARG A 41 32.75 41.16 -29.93
CA ARG A 41 31.84 40.05 -30.18
C ARG A 41 31.63 39.22 -28.90
N ASP A 42 32.70 38.92 -28.17
CA ASP A 42 32.63 38.15 -26.93
C ASP A 42 31.88 38.92 -25.84
N TYR A 43 32.13 40.23 -25.71
CA TYR A 43 31.37 41.10 -24.82
C TYR A 43 29.87 41.08 -25.12
N ASN A 44 29.50 41.22 -26.41
CA ASN A 44 28.10 41.18 -26.83
C ASN A 44 27.45 39.83 -26.53
N ASN A 45 28.15 38.72 -26.77
CA ASN A 45 27.68 37.37 -26.46
C ASN A 45 27.49 37.16 -24.96
N LEU A 46 28.41 37.67 -24.13
CA LEU A 46 28.35 37.55 -22.68
C LEU A 46 27.18 38.36 -22.12
N ASN A 47 26.96 39.57 -22.64
CA ASN A 47 25.85 40.42 -22.26
C ASN A 47 24.49 39.79 -22.66
N ALA A 48 24.39 39.22 -23.87
CA ALA A 48 23.19 38.52 -24.31
C ALA A 48 22.88 37.28 -23.43
N GLN A 49 23.90 36.50 -23.07
CA GLN A 49 23.75 35.36 -22.16
C GLN A 49 23.33 35.79 -20.76
N PHE A 50 23.93 36.86 -20.24
CA PHE A 50 23.57 37.42 -18.93
C PHE A 50 22.10 37.82 -18.89
N ASN A 51 21.63 38.55 -19.91
CA ASN A 51 20.23 38.95 -20.01
C ASN A 51 19.29 37.75 -20.09
N SER A 52 19.62 36.73 -20.90
CA SER A 52 18.83 35.49 -21.01
C SER A 52 18.73 34.73 -19.67
N ILE A 53 19.82 34.65 -18.91
CA ILE A 53 19.84 34.00 -17.60
C ILE A 53 19.04 34.83 -16.58
N MET A 54 19.15 36.15 -16.62
CA MET A 54 18.38 37.06 -15.76
C MET A 54 16.88 36.89 -16.00
N ASP A 55 16.44 36.86 -17.26
CA ASP A 55 15.02 36.68 -17.61
C ASP A 55 14.49 35.33 -17.13
N ARG A 56 15.26 34.26 -17.31
CA ARG A 56 14.89 32.92 -16.79
C ARG A 56 14.79 32.90 -15.27
N LYS A 57 15.70 33.57 -14.56
CA LYS A 57 15.65 33.70 -13.10
C LYS A 57 14.38 34.44 -12.66
N LEU A 58 14.06 35.57 -13.29
CA LEU A 58 12.86 36.34 -12.98
C LEU A 58 11.57 35.53 -13.24
N ALA A 59 11.52 34.78 -14.33
CA ALA A 59 10.38 33.90 -14.63
C ALA A 59 10.23 32.78 -13.58
N ALA A 60 11.35 32.18 -13.14
CA ALA A 60 11.34 31.16 -12.08
C ALA A 60 10.91 31.75 -10.73
N ASP A 61 11.46 32.90 -10.33
CA ASP A 61 11.09 33.60 -9.09
C ASP A 61 9.61 33.99 -9.08
N MET A 62 9.06 34.42 -10.23
CA MET A 62 7.64 34.69 -10.40
C MET A 62 6.80 33.41 -10.26
N SER A 63 7.24 32.30 -10.86
CA SER A 63 6.55 31.01 -10.78
C SER A 63 6.51 30.48 -9.34
N VAL A 64 7.63 30.56 -8.63
CA VAL A 64 7.72 30.21 -7.20
C VAL A 64 6.83 31.14 -6.35
N SER A 65 6.79 32.43 -6.68
CA SER A 65 5.92 33.39 -5.99
C SER A 65 4.44 33.13 -6.23
N LEU A 66 4.05 32.71 -7.44
CA LEU A 66 2.68 32.31 -7.79
C LEU A 66 2.28 31.02 -7.08
N GLU A 67 3.17 30.04 -7.00
CA GLU A 67 2.99 28.80 -6.25
C GLU A 67 2.83 29.10 -4.74
N ARG A 68 3.73 29.91 -4.16
CA ARG A 68 3.65 30.32 -2.74
C ARG A 68 2.37 31.09 -2.43
N LYS A 69 1.96 32.00 -3.32
CA LYS A 69 0.73 32.78 -3.16
C LYS A 69 -0.53 31.97 -3.49
N GLN A 70 -0.40 30.68 -3.82
CA GLN A 70 -1.51 29.79 -4.19
C GLN A 70 -2.37 30.36 -5.34
N GLN A 71 -1.75 31.12 -6.27
CA GLN A 71 -2.42 31.66 -7.47
C GLN A 71 -2.29 30.75 -8.70
N GLY A 72 -1.59 29.61 -8.57
CA GLY A 72 -1.72 28.48 -9.51
C GLY A 72 -3.04 27.74 -9.29
N GLU A 73 -3.41 26.81 -10.18
CA GLU A 73 -4.64 26.01 -10.06
C GLU A 73 -4.80 25.48 -8.64
N GLN A 74 -5.72 26.11 -7.90
CA GLN A 74 -5.96 25.77 -6.51
C GLN A 74 -6.72 24.45 -6.54
N PHE A 75 -6.03 23.35 -6.27
CA PHE A 75 -6.65 22.06 -6.00
C PHE A 75 -7.47 22.18 -4.71
N ARG A 76 -8.66 22.76 -4.84
CA ARG A 76 -9.64 22.81 -3.77
C ARG A 76 -10.23 21.41 -3.67
N VAL A 77 -10.09 20.78 -2.52
CA VAL A 77 -10.82 19.57 -2.20
C VAL A 77 -12.29 19.97 -2.11
N ILE A 78 -13.03 19.78 -3.20
CA ILE A 78 -14.48 20.05 -3.28
C ILE A 78 -15.23 19.01 -2.43
N ASP A 79 -14.77 17.77 -2.47
CA ASP A 79 -15.34 16.66 -1.71
C ASP A 79 -14.21 15.88 -0.99
N PRO A 80 -14.08 16.00 0.33
CA PRO A 80 -13.10 15.24 1.09
C PRO A 80 -13.47 13.75 1.07
N ALA A 81 -12.46 12.87 1.08
CA ALA A 81 -12.67 11.44 1.12
C ALA A 81 -13.49 11.06 2.36
N GLN A 82 -14.72 10.59 2.16
CA GLN A 82 -15.55 10.10 3.24
C GLN A 82 -15.10 8.71 3.64
N VAL A 83 -14.86 8.50 4.93
CA VAL A 83 -14.66 7.16 5.47
C VAL A 83 -15.94 6.36 5.28
N PRO A 84 -15.85 5.09 4.86
CA PRO A 84 -17.04 4.29 4.60
C PRO A 84 -17.81 4.05 5.91
N LEU A 85 -19.10 4.42 5.94
CA LEU A 85 -19.98 4.17 7.10
C LEU A 85 -20.24 2.68 7.33
N LYS A 86 -19.96 1.83 6.34
CA LYS A 86 -20.15 0.38 6.41
C LYS A 86 -18.89 -0.34 5.95
N PRO A 87 -18.50 -1.44 6.62
CA PRO A 87 -17.33 -2.22 6.20
C PRO A 87 -17.51 -2.75 4.79
N VAL A 88 -16.53 -2.53 3.92
CA VAL A 88 -16.54 -2.96 2.50
C VAL A 88 -16.50 -4.49 2.39
N LYS A 89 -15.87 -5.15 3.37
CA LYS A 89 -15.78 -6.60 3.52
C LYS A 89 -15.62 -6.95 5.00
N PRO A 90 -16.03 -8.15 5.47
CA PRO A 90 -16.87 -9.17 4.84
C PRO A 90 -18.38 -8.96 5.11
N ASP A 91 -19.23 -9.51 4.23
CA ASP A 91 -20.69 -9.49 4.39
C ASP A 91 -21.13 -10.33 5.61
N ALA A 92 -21.32 -9.67 6.76
CA ALA A 92 -21.66 -10.32 8.03
C ALA A 92 -22.92 -11.22 7.94
N GLN A 93 -23.91 -10.83 7.12
CA GLN A 93 -25.13 -11.61 6.92
C GLN A 93 -24.86 -12.95 6.21
N LYS A 94 -24.03 -12.95 5.16
CA LYS A 94 -23.68 -14.19 4.43
C LYS A 94 -22.89 -15.13 5.33
N LEU A 95 -21.99 -14.59 6.14
CA LEU A 95 -21.20 -15.35 7.10
C LEU A 95 -22.09 -16.03 8.14
N LEU A 96 -23.04 -15.30 8.72
CA LEU A 96 -23.96 -15.82 9.73
C LEU A 96 -24.80 -16.98 9.17
N VAL A 97 -25.33 -16.83 7.95
CA VAL A 97 -26.12 -17.89 7.29
C VAL A 97 -25.26 -19.13 7.01
N MET A 98 -24.03 -18.95 6.52
CA MET A 98 -23.11 -20.06 6.23
C MET A 98 -22.75 -20.86 7.49
N ILE A 99 -22.48 -20.16 8.59
CA ILE A 99 -22.10 -20.78 9.86
C ILE A 99 -23.28 -21.56 10.44
N ILE A 100 -24.47 -20.95 10.52
CA ILE A 100 -25.67 -21.64 11.00
C ILE A 100 -25.96 -22.87 10.12
N GLY A 101 -25.84 -22.74 8.80
CA GLY A 101 -26.03 -23.84 7.86
C GLY A 101 -25.05 -24.99 8.11
N LEU A 102 -23.75 -24.71 8.22
CA LEU A 102 -22.74 -25.72 8.51
C LEU A 102 -22.91 -26.34 9.89
N GLY A 103 -23.31 -25.57 10.89
CA GLY A 103 -23.54 -26.07 12.24
C GLY A 103 -24.72 -26.99 12.37
N LEU A 104 -25.85 -26.61 11.79
CA LEU A 104 -27.01 -27.49 11.74
C LEU A 104 -26.70 -28.73 10.92
N GLY A 105 -26.02 -28.59 9.78
CA GLY A 105 -25.60 -29.71 8.95
C GLY A 105 -24.71 -30.71 9.70
N LEU A 106 -23.64 -30.23 10.35
CA LEU A 106 -22.74 -31.08 11.14
C LEU A 106 -23.42 -31.65 12.38
N GLY A 107 -24.22 -30.86 13.09
CA GLY A 107 -24.95 -31.32 14.28
C GLY A 107 -25.93 -32.43 13.96
N CYS A 108 -26.77 -32.24 12.93
CA CYS A 108 -27.69 -33.26 12.46
C CYS A 108 -26.95 -34.49 11.90
N GLY A 109 -25.87 -34.28 11.15
CA GLY A 109 -25.06 -35.37 10.60
C GLY A 109 -24.44 -36.25 11.69
N ILE A 110 -23.85 -35.64 12.72
CA ILE A 110 -23.27 -36.38 13.85
C ILE A 110 -24.37 -37.09 14.66
N ALA A 111 -25.49 -36.42 14.93
CA ALA A 111 -26.60 -37.05 15.65
C ALA A 111 -27.16 -38.26 14.90
N TYR A 112 -27.30 -38.15 13.58
CA TYR A 112 -27.74 -39.25 12.72
C TYR A 112 -26.73 -40.40 12.71
N LEU A 113 -25.43 -40.12 12.60
CA LEU A 113 -24.39 -41.16 12.65
C LEU A 113 -24.34 -41.87 14.01
N VAL A 114 -24.50 -41.13 15.11
CA VAL A 114 -24.54 -41.72 16.45
C VAL A 114 -25.75 -42.64 16.61
N GLU A 115 -26.92 -42.23 16.13
CA GLU A 115 -28.14 -43.05 16.20
C GLU A 115 -28.03 -44.28 15.28
N MET A 116 -27.45 -44.15 14.09
CA MET A 116 -27.26 -45.27 13.17
C MET A 116 -26.26 -46.31 13.72
N LEU A 117 -25.27 -45.88 14.50
CA LEU A 117 -24.30 -46.76 15.14
C LEU A 117 -24.81 -47.33 16.48
N ASP A 118 -25.94 -46.84 17.01
CA ASP A 118 -26.54 -47.34 18.25
C ASP A 118 -27.41 -48.58 17.96
N THR A 119 -26.81 -49.78 18.10
CA THR A 119 -27.52 -51.06 17.96
C THR A 119 -28.25 -51.48 19.26
N SER A 120 -28.84 -50.52 19.97
CA SER A 120 -29.56 -50.80 21.22
C SER A 120 -31.05 -51.04 20.95
N TYR A 121 -31.55 -52.23 21.32
CA TYR A 121 -32.98 -52.53 21.29
C TYR A 121 -33.72 -51.69 22.33
N ARG A 122 -34.55 -50.75 21.87
CA ARG A 122 -35.31 -49.83 22.75
C ARG A 122 -36.76 -50.25 22.95
N SER A 123 -37.33 -51.05 22.04
CA SER A 123 -38.70 -51.57 22.16
C SER A 123 -38.70 -53.10 22.28
N PRO A 124 -39.62 -53.68 23.07
CA PRO A 124 -39.77 -55.14 23.13
C PRO A 124 -40.13 -55.73 21.75
N GLU A 125 -40.87 -55.00 20.90
CA GLU A 125 -41.19 -55.47 19.54
C GLU A 125 -39.95 -55.58 18.64
N ASP A 126 -38.93 -54.75 18.85
CA ASP A 126 -37.66 -54.81 18.10
C ASP A 126 -36.87 -56.06 18.49
N ALA A 127 -36.89 -56.42 19.79
CA ALA A 127 -36.27 -57.63 20.29
C ALA A 127 -37.00 -58.89 19.81
N GLU A 128 -38.34 -58.91 19.78
CA GLU A 128 -39.13 -60.04 19.28
C GLU A 128 -38.89 -60.32 17.80
N LYS A 129 -38.78 -59.26 16.97
CA LYS A 129 -38.55 -59.39 15.53
C LYS A 129 -37.17 -59.96 15.18
N GLU A 130 -36.13 -59.56 15.90
CA GLU A 130 -34.77 -60.06 15.65
C GLU A 130 -34.50 -61.42 16.31
N LEU A 131 -35.00 -61.66 17.52
CA LEU A 131 -34.73 -62.90 18.26
C LEU A 131 -35.73 -64.03 17.95
N GLY A 132 -36.91 -63.71 17.41
CA GLY A 132 -37.92 -64.70 17.00
C GLY A 132 -38.68 -65.37 18.15
N PHE A 133 -38.54 -64.87 19.39
CA PHE A 133 -39.24 -65.36 20.58
C PHE A 133 -40.15 -64.28 21.18
N PRO A 134 -41.36 -64.62 21.65
CA PRO A 134 -42.25 -63.65 22.30
C PRO A 134 -41.72 -63.24 23.68
N VAL A 135 -41.80 -61.94 24.00
CA VAL A 135 -41.36 -61.36 25.27
C VAL A 135 -42.37 -61.71 26.36
N MET A 136 -41.99 -62.57 27.31
CA MET A 136 -42.88 -63.04 28.37
C MET A 136 -43.13 -62.02 29.48
N VAL A 137 -42.14 -61.19 29.81
CA VAL A 137 -42.23 -60.17 30.88
C VAL A 137 -41.34 -58.98 30.52
N CYS A 138 -41.89 -57.76 30.59
CA CYS A 138 -41.11 -56.52 30.49
C CYS A 138 -40.89 -55.95 31.90
N LEU A 139 -39.64 -55.97 32.37
CA LEU A 139 -39.28 -55.37 33.65
C LEU A 139 -39.05 -53.87 33.49
N PRO A 140 -39.71 -53.01 34.28
CA PRO A 140 -39.41 -51.59 34.28
C PRO A 140 -38.00 -51.36 34.82
N TYR A 141 -37.21 -50.55 34.10
CA TYR A 141 -35.88 -50.14 34.55
C TYR A 141 -36.00 -49.28 35.82
N LEU A 142 -35.57 -49.82 36.95
CA LEU A 142 -35.41 -49.08 38.20
C LEU A 142 -34.01 -48.45 38.22
N PHE A 143 -33.93 -47.16 37.86
CA PHE A 143 -32.65 -46.45 37.88
C PHE A 143 -32.22 -46.14 39.31
N THR A 144 -30.97 -46.47 39.64
CA THR A 144 -30.38 -46.02 40.90
C THR A 144 -30.02 -44.53 40.82
N GLU A 145 -30.14 -43.78 41.92
CA GLU A 145 -29.74 -42.35 42.02
C GLU A 145 -28.35 -42.06 41.41
N GLN A 146 -27.42 -43.01 41.52
CA GLN A 146 -26.07 -42.91 40.96
C GLN A 146 -26.05 -43.02 39.42
N GLU A 147 -26.89 -43.87 38.83
CA GLU A 147 -26.99 -44.04 37.38
C GLU A 147 -27.67 -42.85 36.71
N LEU A 148 -28.70 -42.28 37.36
CA LEU A 148 -29.34 -41.04 36.93
C LEU A 148 -28.34 -39.88 36.89
N LYS A 149 -27.52 -39.73 37.94
CA LYS A 149 -26.45 -38.72 38.00
C LYS A 149 -25.38 -38.96 36.94
N ALA A 150 -24.97 -40.22 36.71
CA ALA A 150 -23.99 -40.57 35.69
C ALA A 150 -24.50 -40.30 34.26
N ARG A 151 -25.76 -40.62 33.95
CA ARG A 151 -26.40 -40.29 32.67
C ARG A 151 -26.50 -38.78 32.45
N LYS A 152 -26.93 -38.04 33.47
CA LYS A 152 -27.02 -36.57 33.41
C LYS A 152 -25.64 -35.96 33.18
N LYS A 153 -24.60 -36.46 33.86
CA LYS A 153 -23.21 -36.03 33.67
C LYS A 153 -22.72 -36.32 32.25
N ARG A 154 -22.94 -37.53 31.71
CA ARG A 154 -22.57 -37.89 30.33
C ARG A 154 -23.28 -37.04 29.26
N ARG A 155 -24.57 -36.72 29.47
CA ARG A 155 -25.34 -35.85 28.57
C ARG A 155 -24.84 -34.41 28.60
N ILE A 156 -24.46 -33.91 29.78
CA ILE A 156 -23.89 -32.57 29.92
C ILE A 156 -22.49 -32.54 29.31
N THR A 157 -21.63 -33.54 29.54
CA THR A 157 -20.28 -33.56 28.96
C THR A 157 -20.29 -33.69 27.44
N THR A 158 -21.22 -34.47 26.87
CA THR A 158 -21.38 -34.57 25.40
C THR A 158 -21.92 -33.28 24.81
N ALA A 159 -22.89 -32.61 25.47
CA ALA A 159 -23.37 -31.31 25.05
C ALA A 159 -22.27 -30.23 25.12
N PHE A 160 -21.46 -30.21 26.18
CA PHE A 160 -20.32 -29.29 26.29
C PHE A 160 -19.27 -29.55 25.22
N ALA A 161 -18.95 -30.81 24.91
CA ALA A 161 -17.98 -31.15 23.86
C ALA A 161 -18.46 -30.74 22.45
N MET A 162 -19.76 -30.87 22.16
CA MET A 162 -20.35 -30.38 20.91
C MET A 162 -20.31 -28.85 20.84
N ALA A 163 -20.65 -28.17 21.93
CA ALA A 163 -20.63 -26.71 22.00
C ALA A 163 -19.20 -26.15 21.84
N THR A 164 -18.20 -26.75 22.49
CA THR A 164 -16.80 -26.32 22.35
C THR A 164 -16.26 -26.56 20.94
N GLY A 165 -16.61 -27.69 20.31
CA GLY A 165 -16.26 -27.97 18.92
C GLY A 165 -16.84 -26.94 17.95
N TYR A 166 -18.10 -26.54 18.17
CA TYR A 166 -18.75 -25.53 17.36
C TYR A 166 -18.12 -24.14 17.50
N CYS A 167 -17.80 -23.74 18.73
CA CYS A 167 -17.07 -22.49 19.00
C CYS A 167 -15.66 -22.49 18.39
N ALA A 168 -14.94 -23.61 18.45
CA ALA A 168 -13.60 -23.72 17.87
C ALA A 168 -13.63 -23.64 16.33
N ALA A 169 -14.61 -24.29 15.69
CA ALA A 169 -14.81 -24.21 14.24
C ALA A 169 -15.17 -22.79 13.79
N PHE A 170 -16.03 -22.11 14.56
CA PHE A 170 -16.37 -20.70 14.33
C PHE A 170 -15.12 -19.81 14.33
N VAL A 171 -14.26 -19.96 15.34
CA VAL A 171 -13.01 -19.20 15.46
C VAL A 171 -12.04 -19.53 14.32
N ALA A 172 -11.88 -20.80 13.96
CA ALA A 172 -10.98 -21.22 12.88
C ALA A 172 -11.39 -20.66 11.50
N VAL A 173 -12.69 -20.64 11.19
CA VAL A 173 -13.21 -20.06 9.94
C VAL A 173 -12.99 -18.55 9.88
N VAL A 174 -13.15 -17.85 11.01
CA VAL A 174 -12.88 -16.41 11.09
C VAL A 174 -11.39 -16.11 10.88
N ILE A 175 -10.50 -16.89 11.49
CA ILE A 175 -9.04 -16.76 11.33
C ILE A 175 -8.62 -16.94 9.86
N LEU A 176 -9.18 -17.92 9.15
CA LEU A 176 -8.82 -18.23 7.76
C LEU A 176 -9.16 -17.10 6.77
N ILE A 177 -10.21 -16.31 7.03
CA ILE A 177 -10.72 -15.31 6.08
C ILE A 177 -10.21 -13.90 6.39
N LYS A 178 -10.13 -13.53 7.67
CA LYS A 178 -9.70 -12.18 8.08
C LYS A 178 -8.19 -12.06 8.32
N GLY A 179 -7.47 -13.18 8.47
CA GLY A 179 -6.09 -13.17 8.93
C GLY A 179 -6.00 -12.99 10.45
N PHE A 180 -4.87 -13.40 11.02
CA PHE A 180 -4.69 -13.51 12.47
C PHE A 180 -4.85 -12.15 13.20
N ASN A 181 -4.35 -11.06 12.61
CA ASN A 181 -4.35 -9.74 13.24
C ASN A 181 -5.76 -9.12 13.38
N GLU A 182 -6.55 -9.15 12.30
CA GLU A 182 -7.92 -8.62 12.28
C GLU A 182 -8.90 -9.44 13.14
N THR A 183 -8.60 -10.71 13.34
CA THR A 183 -9.41 -11.59 14.20
C THR A 183 -9.27 -11.23 15.68
N ILE A 184 -8.05 -10.86 16.11
CA ILE A 184 -7.79 -10.43 17.49
C ILE A 184 -8.47 -9.08 17.77
N GLU A 185 -8.42 -8.13 16.83
CA GLU A 185 -9.14 -6.85 16.91
C GLU A 185 -10.66 -7.06 17.06
N PHE A 186 -11.25 -7.95 16.24
CA PHE A 186 -12.68 -8.25 16.29
C PHE A 186 -13.11 -8.94 17.61
N ILE A 187 -12.31 -9.90 18.10
CA ILE A 187 -12.56 -10.53 19.39
C ILE A 187 -12.47 -9.49 20.51
N ARG A 188 -11.50 -8.57 20.45
CA ARG A 188 -11.37 -7.48 21.40
C ARG A 188 -12.55 -6.51 21.34
N GLU A 189 -13.06 -6.18 20.14
CA GLU A 189 -14.25 -5.34 19.97
C GLU A 189 -15.51 -6.00 20.56
N ILE A 190 -15.68 -7.31 20.36
CA ILE A 190 -16.79 -8.08 20.94
C ILE A 190 -16.67 -8.13 22.48
N ILE A 191 -15.48 -8.39 23.02
CA ILE A 191 -15.24 -8.39 24.48
C ILE A 191 -15.53 -7.00 25.07
N THR A 192 -15.13 -5.94 24.37
CA THR A 192 -15.38 -4.56 24.80
C THR A 192 -16.87 -4.19 24.73
N LYS A 193 -17.60 -4.65 23.71
CA LYS A 193 -19.07 -4.49 23.60
C LYS A 193 -19.86 -5.31 24.61
N ILE A 194 -19.33 -6.46 25.04
CA ILE A 194 -19.94 -7.33 26.04
C ILE A 194 -19.63 -6.87 27.48
N GLY A 195 -18.77 -5.87 27.66
CA GLY A 195 -18.62 -5.16 28.93
C GLY A 195 -17.88 -5.97 30.00
N ILE A 196 -16.77 -6.59 29.62
CA ILE A 196 -15.77 -7.07 30.58
C ILE A 196 -14.46 -6.36 30.23
N ALA A 197 -14.16 -5.34 31.03
CA ALA A 197 -12.99 -4.47 30.92
C ALA A 197 -11.67 -5.25 31.01
#